data_AF-S8EGS2-F1
#
_entry.id   AF-S8EGS2-F1
#
_cell.length_a   1.000
_cell.length_b   1.000
_cell.length_c   1.000
_cell.angle_alpha   90.00
_cell.angle_beta   90.00
_cell.angle_gamma   90.00
#
_symmetry.space_group_name_H-M   'P 1'
#
loop_
_entity.id
_entity.type
_entity.pdbx_description
1 polymer ?
#
loop_
_entity_poly.entity_id
_entity_poly.type
_entity_poly.pdbx_seq_one_letter_code
_entity_poly.pdbx_strand_id
1 'polypeptide(L)'
;AHRLLYRGALSLPDSNMLLDGLSFTASLGAAALAALDTKESNHDLFNHPLALALESMRGRPSLHLVGTVEMSKLWVDEKSAGVVQLDIHPKATLSRLYFENTFCLEPITSPTGQSDYGVRISLSDTGDSNTDDDILVYAQLDSATSDVFSSCLTPPSTSATTPQRICLLVARILPGPPPPPVITRPRPDDPTPRVPTLPTPASAKRKRDASPAARDKKSKSSTKEAHDAEALRRARETMTRMPKATSAPAMPKASTKGGKQVEFKVPNLPSHTKARQPSEGREASESPVDAFSSAVLTGGEFADLSGDEKEKTNKTVVKQAVVRCLSDHSITKQHPEFHDVFQYIYRGTCFALVRV
;
A
#
# COMPACT_ATOMS: atom_id res chain seq x y z
N ALA A 1 1.72 -14.66 -3.32
CA ALA A 1 2.76 -13.63 -3.14
C ALA A 1 2.07 -12.36 -2.65
N HIS A 2 2.68 -11.61 -1.73
CA HIS A 2 2.14 -10.36 -1.20
C HIS A 2 3.17 -9.24 -1.38
N ARG A 3 2.71 -8.01 -1.61
CA ARG A 3 3.54 -6.81 -1.68
C ARG A 3 3.17 -5.89 -0.53
N LEU A 4 4.12 -5.61 0.36
CA LEU A 4 3.94 -4.58 1.37
C LEU A 4 3.76 -3.23 0.68
N LEU A 5 2.73 -2.45 1.01
CA LEU A 5 2.50 -1.11 0.47
C LEU A 5 2.90 -0.04 1.47
N TYR A 6 2.39 -0.13 2.69
CA TYR A 6 2.68 0.78 3.80
C TYR A 6 2.88 0.00 5.10
N ARG A 7 3.78 0.47 5.96
CA ARG A 7 3.96 -0.02 7.33
C ARG A 7 4.17 1.16 8.25
N GLY A 8 3.37 1.27 9.30
CA GLY A 8 3.43 2.41 10.21
C GLY A 8 2.36 2.36 11.29
N ALA A 9 1.85 3.53 11.63
CA ALA A 9 0.86 3.72 12.69
C ALA A 9 -0.31 4.62 12.23
N LEU A 10 -1.38 4.67 13.01
CA LEU A 10 -2.42 5.70 12.89
C LEU A 10 -2.33 6.68 14.05
N SER A 11 -2.31 7.97 13.76
CA SER A 11 -2.47 9.01 14.77
C SER A 11 -3.95 9.25 15.03
N LEU A 12 -4.36 9.18 16.30
CA LEU A 12 -5.72 9.48 16.70
C LEU A 12 -6.02 10.99 16.60
N PRO A 13 -7.27 11.38 16.31
CA PRO A 13 -7.65 12.77 16.43
C PRO A 13 -7.53 13.20 17.89
N ASP A 14 -7.04 14.41 18.11
CA ASP A 14 -6.94 15.07 19.43
C ASP A 14 -6.02 14.39 20.47
N SER A 15 -5.26 13.36 20.07
CA SER A 15 -4.35 12.63 20.96
C SER A 15 -2.99 12.41 20.31
N ASN A 16 -1.92 12.51 21.11
CA ASN A 16 -0.57 12.12 20.71
C ASN A 16 -0.36 10.60 20.71
N MET A 17 -1.42 9.81 20.92
CA MET A 17 -1.35 8.35 20.93
C MET A 17 -1.39 7.81 19.50
N LEU A 18 -0.50 6.84 19.24
CA LEU A 18 -0.37 6.17 17.95
C LEU A 18 -0.85 4.72 18.06
N LEU A 19 -1.65 4.28 17.09
CA LEU A 19 -2.00 2.89 16.87
C LEU A 19 -0.96 2.26 15.93
N ASP A 20 0.09 1.66 16.49
CA ASP A 20 1.23 1.15 15.76
C ASP A 20 1.08 -0.30 15.26
N GLY A 21 2.11 -0.82 14.59
CA GLY A 21 2.17 -2.22 14.16
C GLY A 21 1.22 -2.56 13.00
N LEU A 22 0.83 -1.58 12.20
CA LEU A 22 -0.07 -1.76 11.06
C LEU A 22 0.74 -1.98 9.78
N SER A 23 0.31 -2.93 8.96
CA SER A 23 0.91 -3.25 7.67
C SER A 23 -0.16 -3.39 6.61
N PHE A 24 -0.05 -2.64 5.53
CA PHE A 24 -0.96 -2.70 4.39
C PHE A 24 -0.30 -3.54 3.32
N THR A 25 -0.91 -4.64 2.93
CA THR A 25 -0.35 -5.60 1.98
C THR A 25 -1.30 -5.77 0.80
N ALA A 26 -0.76 -5.79 -0.40
CA ALA A 26 -1.51 -6.17 -1.60
C ALA A 26 -1.31 -7.65 -1.90
N SER A 27 -2.39 -8.35 -2.22
CA SER A 27 -2.37 -9.75 -2.62
C SER A 27 -2.09 -9.89 -4.11
N LEU A 28 -0.94 -10.46 -4.49
CA LEU A 28 -0.51 -10.69 -5.88
C LEU A 28 -0.90 -12.10 -6.39
N GLY A 29 -1.77 -12.81 -5.69
CA GLY A 29 -2.05 -14.24 -5.93
C GLY A 29 -3.43 -14.54 -6.51
N ALA A 30 -3.61 -15.78 -6.97
CA ALA A 30 -4.84 -16.33 -7.53
C ALA A 30 -6.09 -16.21 -6.63
N ALA A 31 -5.94 -15.96 -5.32
CA ALA A 31 -7.05 -15.66 -4.42
C ALA A 31 -7.68 -14.27 -4.69
N ALA A 32 -6.89 -13.28 -5.14
CA ALA A 32 -7.42 -12.00 -5.62
C ALA A 32 -8.19 -12.17 -6.95
N LEU A 33 -7.77 -13.13 -7.77
CA LEU A 33 -8.47 -13.52 -9.01
C LEU A 33 -9.78 -14.29 -8.73
N ALA A 34 -9.93 -14.92 -7.56
CA ALA A 34 -11.16 -15.64 -7.17
C ALA A 34 -12.18 -14.74 -6.49
N ALA A 35 -11.75 -13.66 -5.83
CA ALA A 35 -12.63 -12.68 -5.18
C ALA A 35 -13.32 -11.72 -6.18
N LEU A 36 -12.91 -11.71 -7.45
CA LEU A 36 -13.45 -10.85 -8.51
C LEU A 36 -13.72 -11.71 -9.75
N ASP A 37 -14.91 -12.30 -9.84
CA ASP A 37 -15.45 -13.01 -11.02
C ASP A 37 -15.75 -12.05 -12.21
N THR A 38 -15.21 -10.82 -12.16
CA THR A 38 -15.24 -9.86 -13.24
C THR A 38 -14.02 -10.05 -14.13
N LYS A 39 -14.22 -10.86 -15.17
CA LYS A 39 -13.45 -10.82 -16.42
C LYS A 39 -13.06 -9.37 -16.73
N GLU A 40 -11.77 -9.16 -16.97
CA GLU A 40 -11.11 -7.90 -17.38
C GLU A 40 -10.42 -7.10 -16.26
N SER A 41 -9.22 -7.54 -15.87
CA SER A 41 -8.02 -6.70 -15.99
C SER A 41 -6.81 -7.47 -15.47
N ASN A 42 -5.70 -7.39 -16.20
CA ASN A 42 -4.40 -7.67 -15.62
C ASN A 42 -4.29 -6.81 -14.36
N HIS A 43 -4.18 -7.44 -13.18
CA HIS A 43 -3.98 -6.76 -11.89
C HIS A 43 -2.60 -6.10 -11.88
N ASP A 44 -2.49 -5.01 -12.63
CA ASP A 44 -1.30 -4.20 -12.63
C ASP A 44 -1.35 -3.32 -11.38
N LEU A 45 -0.82 -3.87 -10.29
CA LEU A 45 -0.62 -3.16 -9.03
C LEU A 45 0.13 -1.84 -9.21
N PHE A 46 0.95 -1.72 -10.26
CA PHE A 46 1.64 -0.48 -10.60
C PHE A 46 0.71 0.61 -11.14
N ASN A 47 -0.51 0.25 -11.56
CA ASN A 47 -1.53 1.18 -12.05
C ASN A 47 -2.74 1.33 -11.10
N HIS A 48 -2.76 0.61 -9.97
CA HIS A 48 -3.88 0.65 -9.05
C HIS A 48 -3.80 1.89 -8.12
N PRO A 49 -4.77 2.82 -8.15
CA PRO A 49 -4.68 4.10 -7.45
C PRO A 49 -4.53 3.95 -5.93
N LEU A 50 -5.25 3.02 -5.29
CA LEU A 50 -5.10 2.76 -3.85
C LEU A 50 -3.71 2.24 -3.49
N ALA A 51 -3.12 1.39 -4.32
CA ALA A 51 -1.83 0.79 -4.04
C ALA A 51 -0.71 1.83 -4.18
N LEU A 52 -0.79 2.66 -5.23
CA LEU A 52 0.10 3.79 -5.45
C LEU A 52 -0.02 4.83 -4.34
N ALA A 53 -1.24 5.15 -3.91
CA ALA A 53 -1.47 6.09 -2.81
C ALA A 53 -0.80 5.60 -1.52
N LEU A 54 -1.03 4.36 -1.12
CA LEU A 54 -0.39 3.77 0.07
C LEU A 54 1.14 3.65 -0.08
N GLU A 55 1.65 3.30 -1.26
CA GLU A 55 3.09 3.24 -1.50
C GLU A 55 3.74 4.63 -1.44
N SER A 56 3.04 5.68 -1.87
CA SER A 56 3.51 7.07 -1.75
C SER A 56 3.61 7.55 -0.30
N MET A 57 2.93 6.88 0.63
CA MET A 57 2.98 7.17 2.06
C MET A 57 4.15 6.50 2.78
N ARG A 58 4.95 5.69 2.08
CA ARG A 58 6.18 5.16 2.66
C ARG A 58 7.11 6.29 3.10
N GLY A 59 7.70 6.13 4.27
CA GLY A 59 8.50 7.16 4.91
C GLY A 59 7.71 8.09 5.83
N ARG A 60 6.37 8.09 5.77
CA ARG A 60 5.55 8.76 6.78
C ARG A 60 5.40 7.85 8.02
N PRO A 61 5.68 8.36 9.23
CA PRO A 61 5.63 7.55 10.45
C PRO A 61 4.21 7.10 10.81
N SER A 62 3.21 7.93 10.50
CA SER A 62 1.80 7.65 10.79
C SER A 62 0.87 8.26 9.74
N LEU A 63 -0.31 7.67 9.58
CA LEU A 63 -1.45 8.23 8.85
C LEU A 63 -2.50 8.76 9.83
N HIS A 64 -3.40 9.64 9.37
CA HIS A 64 -4.39 10.24 10.26
C HIS A 64 -5.66 9.38 10.34
N LEU A 65 -6.00 8.93 11.54
CA LEU A 65 -7.29 8.29 11.80
C LEU A 65 -8.36 9.38 11.90
N VAL A 66 -9.33 9.35 10.98
CA VAL A 66 -10.45 10.30 10.98
C VAL A 66 -11.54 9.82 11.92
N GLY A 67 -11.86 8.53 11.89
CA GLY A 67 -12.83 7.92 12.79
C GLY A 67 -13.63 6.78 12.15
N THR A 68 -14.65 6.31 12.85
CA THR A 68 -15.57 5.27 12.37
C THR A 68 -16.71 5.89 11.55
N VAL A 69 -17.07 5.25 10.45
CA VAL A 69 -18.09 5.72 9.51
C VAL A 69 -18.96 4.55 9.05
N GLU A 70 -20.24 4.83 8.82
CA GLU A 70 -21.18 3.85 8.30
C GLU A 70 -20.95 3.62 6.81
N MET A 71 -20.85 2.37 6.37
CA MET A 71 -20.55 2.03 4.98
C MET A 71 -21.66 2.47 4.02
N SER A 72 -22.91 2.51 4.48
CA SER A 72 -24.08 2.97 3.71
C SER A 72 -24.00 4.44 3.27
N LYS A 73 -23.20 5.26 3.96
CA LYS A 73 -23.05 6.70 3.70
C LYS A 73 -21.90 7.04 2.75
N LEU A 74 -21.12 6.05 2.35
CA LEU A 74 -19.92 6.24 1.53
C LEU A 74 -20.05 5.54 0.19
N TRP A 75 -19.42 6.15 -0.81
CA TRP A 75 -19.25 5.53 -2.12
C TRP A 75 -17.90 4.83 -2.14
N VAL A 76 -17.89 3.51 -2.03
CA VAL A 76 -16.67 2.71 -2.06
C VAL A 76 -16.32 2.37 -3.49
N ASP A 77 -15.06 2.55 -3.88
CA ASP A 77 -14.58 2.12 -5.20
C ASP A 77 -14.50 0.59 -5.25
N GLU A 78 -15.47 -0.04 -5.92
CA GLU A 78 -15.57 -1.48 -6.09
C GLU A 78 -14.29 -2.10 -6.67
N LYS A 79 -13.55 -1.36 -7.51
CA LYS A 79 -12.29 -1.85 -8.10
C LYS A 79 -11.18 -1.98 -7.09
N SER A 80 -11.25 -1.20 -6.02
CA SER A 80 -10.27 -1.18 -4.93
C SER A 80 -10.57 -2.18 -3.82
N ALA A 81 -11.81 -2.66 -3.75
CA ALA A 81 -12.25 -3.61 -2.72
C ALA A 81 -11.51 -4.95 -2.85
N GLY A 82 -10.95 -5.45 -1.74
CA GLY A 82 -10.25 -6.74 -1.70
C GLY A 82 -8.83 -6.75 -2.28
N VAL A 83 -8.35 -5.65 -2.87
CA VAL A 83 -7.00 -5.56 -3.42
C VAL A 83 -5.94 -5.44 -2.33
N VAL A 84 -6.26 -4.66 -1.28
CA VAL A 84 -5.36 -4.38 -0.16
C VAL A 84 -5.97 -4.90 1.13
N GLN A 85 -5.13 -5.58 1.91
CA GLN A 85 -5.44 -6.11 3.23
C GLN A 85 -4.67 -5.34 4.29
N LEU A 86 -5.25 -5.24 5.48
CA LEU A 86 -4.61 -4.66 6.66
C LEU A 86 -4.25 -5.77 7.65
N ASP A 87 -2.96 -5.92 7.90
CA ASP A 87 -2.41 -6.82 8.90
C ASP A 87 -2.01 -6.04 10.15
N ILE A 88 -2.46 -6.52 11.32
CA ILE A 88 -2.10 -5.96 12.62
C ILE A 88 -1.10 -6.88 13.29
N HIS A 89 0.06 -6.34 13.67
CA HIS A 89 1.09 -7.11 14.36
C HIS A 89 0.56 -7.63 15.72
N PRO A 90 0.78 -8.90 16.09
CA PRO A 90 0.15 -9.50 17.28
C PRO A 90 0.60 -8.88 18.61
N LYS A 91 1.75 -8.18 18.63
CA LYS A 91 2.24 -7.44 19.81
C LYS A 91 1.71 -6.00 19.90
N ALA A 92 1.01 -5.49 18.88
CA ALA A 92 0.45 -4.15 18.88
C ALA A 92 -0.92 -4.15 19.60
N THR A 93 -0.88 -4.25 20.93
CA THR A 93 -2.06 -4.46 21.77
C THR A 93 -3.12 -3.39 21.59
N LEU A 94 -2.73 -2.10 21.49
CA LEU A 94 -3.67 -0.99 21.34
C LEU A 94 -4.40 -1.02 20.00
N SER A 95 -3.66 -1.22 18.91
CA SER A 95 -4.23 -1.36 17.56
C SER A 95 -5.17 -2.55 17.49
N ARG A 96 -4.75 -3.69 18.04
CA ARG A 96 -5.58 -4.89 18.10
C ARG A 96 -6.88 -4.64 18.87
N LEU A 97 -6.80 -4.08 20.08
CA LEU A 97 -7.96 -3.77 20.90
C LEU A 97 -8.90 -2.77 20.22
N TYR A 98 -8.35 -1.76 19.55
CA TYR A 98 -9.13 -0.78 18.80
C TYR A 98 -9.96 -1.44 17.70
N PHE A 99 -9.33 -2.27 16.86
CA PHE A 99 -10.03 -2.93 15.76
C PHE A 99 -10.94 -4.07 16.24
N GLU A 100 -10.57 -4.80 17.30
CA GLU A 100 -11.46 -5.79 17.95
C GLU A 100 -12.71 -5.11 18.52
N ASN A 101 -12.56 -3.99 19.23
CA ASN A 101 -13.71 -3.23 19.73
C ASN A 101 -14.54 -2.60 18.61
N THR A 102 -13.94 -2.31 17.44
CA THR A 102 -14.69 -1.71 16.33
C THR A 102 -15.47 -2.76 15.54
N PHE A 103 -14.90 -3.95 15.32
CA PHE A 103 -15.44 -4.94 14.39
C PHE A 103 -15.96 -6.23 15.04
N CYS A 104 -15.61 -6.52 16.29
CA CYS A 104 -15.97 -7.78 16.96
C CYS A 104 -17.01 -7.62 18.07
N LEU A 105 -17.48 -6.41 18.37
CA LEU A 105 -18.53 -6.21 19.39
C LEU A 105 -19.90 -6.67 18.91
N GLU A 106 -20.20 -6.45 17.63
CA GLU A 106 -21.47 -6.85 17.01
C GLU A 106 -21.20 -7.89 15.91
N PRO A 107 -22.04 -8.95 15.82
CA PRO A 107 -21.87 -9.94 14.77
C PRO A 107 -22.13 -9.32 13.40
N ILE A 108 -21.31 -9.66 12.41
CA ILE A 108 -21.50 -9.23 11.03
C ILE A 108 -22.72 -9.98 10.46
N THR A 109 -23.84 -9.27 10.30
CA THR A 109 -25.10 -9.83 9.78
C THR A 109 -25.32 -9.60 8.29
N SER A 110 -24.46 -8.79 7.66
CA SER A 110 -24.58 -8.44 6.26
C SER A 110 -24.50 -9.67 5.35
N PRO A 111 -25.35 -9.76 4.30
CA PRO A 111 -25.33 -10.86 3.35
C PRO A 111 -24.02 -10.93 2.54
N THR A 112 -23.29 -9.82 2.41
CA THR A 112 -21.97 -9.78 1.76
C THR A 112 -20.83 -10.23 2.69
N GLY A 113 -21.16 -10.49 3.96
CA GLY A 113 -20.18 -10.78 5.01
C GLY A 113 -19.31 -9.59 5.38
N GLN A 114 -19.68 -8.36 4.99
CA GLN A 114 -18.94 -7.13 5.31
C GLN A 114 -19.55 -6.43 6.54
N SER A 115 -18.72 -5.76 7.33
CA SER A 115 -19.19 -4.95 8.46
C SER A 115 -20.03 -3.74 8.01
N ASP A 116 -21.01 -3.34 8.81
CA ASP A 116 -21.85 -2.15 8.52
C ASP A 116 -21.09 -0.83 8.72
N TYR A 117 -20.02 -0.86 9.51
CA TYR A 117 -19.13 0.26 9.79
C TYR A 117 -17.72 -0.03 9.25
N GLY A 118 -16.99 1.05 8.95
CA GLY A 118 -15.58 1.03 8.61
C GLY A 118 -14.82 2.13 9.34
N VAL A 119 -13.51 2.05 9.30
CA VAL A 119 -12.57 3.02 9.87
C VAL A 119 -12.00 3.87 8.73
N ARG A 120 -12.27 5.17 8.75
CA ARG A 120 -11.79 6.13 7.77
C ARG A 120 -10.41 6.64 8.16
N ILE A 121 -9.47 6.57 7.22
CA ILE A 121 -8.09 7.03 7.37
C ILE A 121 -7.80 8.05 6.29
N SER A 122 -7.25 9.19 6.67
CA SER A 122 -6.82 10.22 5.72
C SER A 122 -5.36 10.02 5.32
N LEU A 123 -5.11 10.14 4.01
CA LEU A 123 -3.77 10.15 3.42
C LEU A 123 -3.21 11.58 3.27
N SER A 124 -4.01 12.60 3.57
CA SER A 124 -3.58 14.00 3.53
C SER A 124 -2.61 14.32 4.68
N ASP A 125 -1.74 15.32 4.48
CA ASP A 125 -0.85 15.82 5.54
C ASP A 125 -1.56 16.81 6.48
N THR A 126 -2.63 17.45 6.00
CA THR A 126 -3.26 18.56 6.72
C THR A 126 -4.31 18.10 7.72
N GLY A 127 -4.65 16.81 7.72
CA GLY A 127 -5.74 16.28 8.55
C GLY A 127 -7.11 16.83 8.17
N ASP A 128 -7.20 17.61 7.09
CA ASP A 128 -8.45 18.15 6.60
C ASP A 128 -9.27 17.03 5.97
N SER A 129 -10.50 16.87 6.46
CA SER A 129 -11.41 15.76 6.12
C SER A 129 -11.97 15.75 4.69
N ASN A 130 -11.20 16.21 3.70
CA ASN A 130 -11.58 16.07 2.30
C ASN A 130 -11.64 14.58 1.95
N THR A 131 -12.79 14.13 1.47
CA THR A 131 -13.11 12.72 1.20
C THR A 131 -12.30 12.10 0.07
N ASP A 132 -11.63 12.91 -0.74
CA ASP A 132 -11.17 12.53 -2.08
C ASP A 132 -9.92 11.64 -2.06
N ASP A 133 -9.12 11.77 -0.99
CA ASP A 133 -7.88 11.04 -0.76
C ASP A 133 -7.95 10.10 0.45
N ASP A 134 -9.15 9.90 0.98
CA ASP A 134 -9.35 9.05 2.16
C ASP A 134 -9.59 7.59 1.76
N ILE A 135 -9.15 6.71 2.65
CA ILE A 135 -9.33 5.28 2.52
C ILE A 135 -10.23 4.76 3.65
N LEU A 136 -10.88 3.64 3.39
CA LEU A 136 -11.75 2.96 4.32
C LEU A 136 -11.18 1.58 4.64
N VAL A 137 -11.02 1.28 5.91
CA VAL A 137 -10.74 -0.06 6.42
C VAL A 137 -12.05 -0.66 6.91
N TYR A 138 -12.41 -1.86 6.45
CA TYR A 138 -13.61 -2.56 6.89
C TYR A 138 -13.30 -4.03 7.15
N ALA A 139 -14.15 -4.68 7.95
CA ALA A 139 -14.02 -6.11 8.21
C ALA A 139 -14.86 -6.91 7.22
N GLN A 140 -14.32 -8.04 6.76
CA GLN A 140 -15.07 -9.03 6.01
C GLN A 140 -14.88 -10.41 6.64
N LEU A 141 -15.97 -11.17 6.77
CA LEU A 141 -15.95 -12.56 7.21
C LEU A 141 -15.16 -13.40 6.21
N ASP A 142 -14.16 -14.13 6.71
CA ASP A 142 -13.41 -15.06 5.88
C ASP A 142 -14.29 -16.26 5.55
N SER A 143 -14.86 -16.25 4.35
CA SER A 143 -15.72 -17.33 3.85
C SER A 143 -14.90 -18.53 3.37
N ALA A 144 -13.58 -18.36 3.24
CA ALA A 144 -12.69 -19.37 2.72
C ALA A 144 -12.11 -20.22 3.86
N THR A 145 -12.42 -21.50 3.83
CA THR A 145 -11.78 -22.62 4.56
C THR A 145 -12.23 -22.86 6.00
N SER A 146 -13.14 -23.82 6.11
CA SER A 146 -13.48 -24.57 7.32
C SER A 146 -12.32 -25.48 7.82
N ASP A 147 -11.06 -25.28 7.41
CA ASP A 147 -10.02 -26.28 7.67
C ASP A 147 -8.64 -25.67 7.97
N VAL A 148 -7.99 -26.26 8.99
CA VAL A 148 -6.56 -26.21 9.34
C VAL A 148 -6.00 -25.02 10.14
N PHE A 149 -6.70 -24.54 11.17
CA PHE A 149 -5.97 -24.03 12.36
C PHE A 149 -6.19 -24.93 13.57
N SER A 150 -5.56 -26.10 13.48
CA SER A 150 -5.06 -26.84 14.64
C SER A 150 -3.80 -26.12 15.14
N SER A 151 -3.96 -25.12 16.00
CA SER A 151 -2.86 -24.56 16.78
C SER A 151 -3.36 -24.03 18.11
N CYS A 152 -3.38 -24.95 19.08
CA CYS A 152 -2.90 -24.83 20.46
C CYS A 152 -3.27 -23.60 21.31
N LEU A 153 -4.30 -22.84 20.95
CA LEU A 153 -4.94 -21.89 21.84
C LEU A 153 -6.41 -22.27 21.90
N THR A 154 -6.77 -23.15 22.83
CA THR A 154 -8.15 -23.34 23.28
C THR A 154 -8.64 -22.01 23.85
N PRO A 155 -9.52 -21.24 23.16
CA PRO A 155 -10.15 -20.12 23.82
C PRO A 155 -11.15 -20.68 24.83
N PRO A 156 -11.25 -20.11 26.05
CA PRO A 156 -12.36 -20.40 26.95
C PRO A 156 -13.60 -19.67 26.43
N SER A 157 -14.14 -20.11 25.28
CA SER A 157 -15.39 -19.57 24.77
C SER A 157 -16.54 -20.48 25.20
N THR A 158 -17.52 -19.91 25.91
CA THR A 158 -18.73 -20.60 26.37
C THR A 158 -19.74 -20.83 25.25
N SER A 159 -19.48 -20.32 24.05
CA SER A 159 -20.33 -20.44 22.88
C SER A 159 -20.06 -21.75 22.14
N ALA A 160 -21.11 -22.53 21.87
CA ALA A 160 -21.04 -23.80 21.13
C ALA A 160 -20.80 -23.62 19.62
N THR A 161 -20.73 -22.38 19.13
CA THR A 161 -20.50 -22.04 17.72
C THR A 161 -19.02 -21.91 17.41
N THR A 162 -18.58 -22.47 16.29
CA THR A 162 -17.20 -22.34 15.81
C THR A 162 -16.84 -20.86 15.61
N PRO A 163 -15.69 -20.39 16.15
CA PRO A 163 -15.29 -18.99 16.00
C PRO A 163 -15.05 -18.67 14.52
N GLN A 164 -15.74 -17.66 14.02
CA GLN A 164 -15.51 -17.12 12.67
C GLN A 164 -14.36 -16.12 12.71
N ARG A 165 -13.58 -16.06 11.62
CA ARG A 165 -12.48 -15.12 11.48
C ARG A 165 -12.91 -13.96 10.59
N ILE A 166 -12.41 -12.78 10.93
CA ILE A 166 -12.55 -11.58 10.10
C ILE A 166 -11.20 -11.22 9.49
N CYS A 167 -11.25 -10.74 8.25
CA CYS A 167 -10.13 -10.16 7.54
C CYS A 167 -10.38 -8.65 7.41
N LEU A 168 -9.33 -7.85 7.61
CA LEU A 168 -9.42 -6.41 7.44
C LEU A 168 -9.03 -6.04 6.01
N LEU A 169 -9.95 -5.43 5.29
CA LEU A 169 -9.76 -5.01 3.91
C LEU A 169 -9.76 -3.49 3.82
N VAL A 170 -9.11 -3.00 2.77
CA VAL A 170 -8.94 -1.57 2.54
C VAL A 170 -9.50 -1.23 1.16
N ALA A 171 -10.29 -0.18 1.10
CA ALA A 171 -10.83 0.37 -0.15
C ALA A 171 -10.69 1.89 -0.20
N ARG A 172 -10.76 2.44 -1.40
CA ARG A 172 -10.76 3.89 -1.63
C ARG A 172 -12.18 4.45 -1.51
N ILE A 173 -12.30 5.62 -0.89
CA ILE A 173 -13.55 6.37 -0.82
C ILE A 173 -13.64 7.27 -2.06
N LEU A 174 -14.81 7.29 -2.71
CA LEU A 174 -15.11 8.18 -3.83
C LEU A 174 -15.81 9.45 -3.31
N PRO A 175 -15.52 10.64 -3.90
CA PRO A 175 -16.19 11.90 -3.56
C PRO A 175 -17.70 11.90 -3.81
N GLY A 176 -18.19 10.98 -4.63
CA GLY A 176 -19.58 10.91 -5.04
C GLY A 176 -19.89 9.60 -5.73
N PRO A 177 -21.15 9.39 -6.13
CA PRO A 177 -21.54 8.19 -6.83
C PRO A 177 -20.71 8.03 -8.11
N PRO A 178 -20.31 6.79 -8.46
CA PRO A 178 -19.60 6.55 -9.71
C PRO A 178 -20.46 7.09 -10.87
N PRO A 179 -19.84 7.74 -11.87
CA PRO A 179 -20.59 8.23 -13.02
C PRO A 179 -21.30 7.04 -13.67
N PRO A 180 -22.58 7.19 -14.07
CA PRO A 180 -23.31 6.11 -14.72
C PRO A 180 -22.52 5.65 -15.95
N PRO A 181 -22.51 4.34 -16.27
CA PRO A 181 -21.74 3.81 -17.39
C PRO A 181 -22.13 4.58 -18.64
N VAL A 182 -21.20 5.39 -19.14
CA VAL A 182 -21.41 6.15 -20.36
C VAL A 182 -21.46 5.12 -21.47
N ILE A 183 -22.66 4.84 -21.97
CA ILE A 183 -22.84 4.08 -23.21
C ILE A 183 -22.08 4.89 -24.27
N THR A 184 -20.90 4.39 -24.65
CA THR A 184 -20.09 5.02 -25.69
C THR A 184 -20.94 4.99 -26.95
N ARG A 185 -21.44 6.17 -27.35
CA ARG A 185 -22.04 6.29 -28.67
C ARG A 185 -20.97 5.86 -29.68
N PRO A 186 -21.28 4.96 -30.62
CA PRO A 186 -20.31 4.55 -31.62
C PRO A 186 -19.78 5.82 -32.28
N ARG A 187 -18.45 5.98 -32.25
CA ARG A 187 -17.84 7.13 -32.91
C ARG A 187 -18.17 7.01 -34.41
N PRO A 188 -18.41 8.12 -35.12
CA PRO A 188 -18.66 8.09 -36.56
C PRO A 188 -17.57 7.35 -37.37
N ASP A 189 -16.36 7.30 -36.82
CA ASP A 189 -15.19 6.62 -37.39
C ASP A 189 -14.94 5.21 -36.81
N ASP A 190 -15.78 4.74 -35.89
CA ASP A 190 -15.68 3.38 -35.38
C ASP A 190 -16.16 2.44 -36.49
N PRO A 191 -15.29 1.57 -37.06
CA PRO A 191 -15.67 0.71 -38.16
C PRO A 191 -16.88 -0.11 -37.74
N THR A 192 -18.00 0.13 -38.41
CA THR A 192 -19.26 -0.53 -38.10
C THR A 192 -18.99 -2.04 -38.10
N PRO A 193 -19.31 -2.79 -37.04
CA PRO A 193 -19.04 -4.21 -36.97
C PRO A 193 -19.66 -4.85 -38.22
N ARG A 194 -18.79 -5.37 -39.08
CA ARG A 194 -19.14 -5.90 -40.39
C ARG A 194 -19.99 -7.14 -40.14
N VAL A 195 -21.31 -6.95 -40.08
CA VAL A 195 -22.28 -8.02 -39.87
C VAL A 195 -21.97 -9.12 -40.88
N PRO A 196 -21.62 -10.34 -40.46
CA PRO A 196 -21.56 -11.46 -41.37
C PRO A 196 -22.96 -11.65 -41.94
N THR A 197 -23.11 -11.43 -43.24
CA THR A 197 -24.36 -11.66 -43.95
C THR A 197 -24.77 -13.11 -43.79
N LEU A 198 -25.69 -13.41 -42.87
CA LEU A 198 -26.45 -14.64 -42.90
C LEU A 198 -27.38 -14.59 -44.11
N PRO A 199 -27.41 -15.64 -44.96
CA PRO A 199 -28.28 -15.68 -46.13
C PRO A 199 -29.72 -15.96 -45.70
N THR A 200 -30.61 -14.98 -45.86
CA THR A 200 -32.06 -15.20 -45.79
C THR A 200 -32.61 -15.57 -47.17
N PRO A 201 -33.36 -16.69 -47.29
CA PRO A 201 -33.98 -17.09 -48.55
C PRO A 201 -35.21 -16.23 -48.87
N ALA A 202 -35.43 -16.11 -50.17
CA ALA A 202 -36.39 -15.26 -50.82
C ALA A 202 -37.87 -15.58 -50.57
N SER A 203 -38.67 -14.53 -50.74
CA SER A 203 -40.01 -14.52 -51.32
C SER A 203 -41.23 -14.83 -50.43
N ALA A 204 -41.96 -13.77 -50.08
CA ALA A 204 -43.43 -13.79 -50.11
C ALA A 204 -43.96 -12.39 -50.49
N LYS A 205 -44.88 -12.39 -51.44
CA LYS A 205 -45.35 -11.23 -52.23
C LYS A 205 -46.50 -10.46 -51.56
N ARG A 206 -46.44 -9.13 -51.68
CA ARG A 206 -47.48 -8.15 -52.10
C ARG A 206 -48.94 -8.27 -51.59
N LYS A 207 -49.46 -7.14 -51.05
CA LYS A 207 -50.54 -6.27 -51.60
C LYS A 207 -50.82 -5.13 -50.57
N ARG A 208 -50.75 -3.83 -50.91
CA ARG A 208 -51.73 -2.98 -51.65
C ARG A 208 -53.02 -2.80 -50.81
N ASP A 209 -53.61 -1.64 -50.47
CA ASP A 209 -53.67 -0.26 -50.98
C ASP A 209 -54.23 0.70 -49.89
N ALA A 210 -54.23 2.01 -50.21
CA ALA A 210 -55.17 3.08 -49.78
C ALA A 210 -54.82 4.03 -48.60
N SER A 211 -54.53 5.29 -48.97
CA SER A 211 -54.56 6.54 -48.18
C SER A 211 -56.01 7.02 -47.91
N PRO A 212 -56.28 8.29 -47.50
CA PRO A 212 -55.76 9.16 -46.42
C PRO A 212 -56.91 9.75 -45.53
N ALA A 213 -56.63 10.34 -44.36
CA ALA A 213 -57.46 11.44 -43.82
C ALA A 213 -56.81 12.16 -42.63
N ALA A 214 -57.03 13.46 -42.62
CA ALA A 214 -56.50 14.49 -41.73
C ALA A 214 -56.99 14.44 -40.27
N ARG A 215 -56.24 15.09 -39.37
CA ARG A 215 -56.80 16.17 -38.52
C ARG A 215 -55.73 16.92 -37.73
N ASP A 216 -55.85 18.24 -37.81
CA ASP A 216 -55.20 19.27 -37.01
C ASP A 216 -55.30 19.05 -35.49
N LYS A 217 -54.27 19.50 -34.74
CA LYS A 217 -54.45 20.49 -33.67
C LYS A 217 -53.13 21.09 -33.14
N LYS A 218 -53.08 22.40 -33.34
CA LYS A 218 -52.26 23.50 -32.78
C LYS A 218 -52.15 23.49 -31.24
N SER A 219 -50.93 23.72 -30.71
CA SER A 219 -50.72 24.59 -29.54
C SER A 219 -49.24 25.04 -29.38
N LYS A 220 -49.08 26.35 -29.21
CA LYS A 220 -47.88 27.13 -28.89
C LYS A 220 -47.17 26.69 -27.59
N SER A 221 -45.84 26.81 -27.56
CA SER A 221 -45.14 27.56 -26.50
C SER A 221 -43.75 27.99 -26.96
N SER A 222 -43.60 29.31 -27.09
CA SER A 222 -42.39 30.04 -27.50
C SER A 222 -41.79 30.72 -26.27
N THR A 223 -40.80 30.12 -25.60
CA THR A 223 -39.94 30.81 -24.63
C THR A 223 -38.70 29.97 -24.31
N LYS A 224 -37.67 29.96 -25.18
CA LYS A 224 -36.38 29.32 -24.84
C LYS A 224 -35.13 29.92 -25.49
N GLU A 225 -35.23 31.04 -26.20
CA GLU A 225 -34.06 31.65 -26.88
C GLU A 225 -33.32 32.71 -26.04
N ALA A 226 -33.90 33.20 -24.93
CA ALA A 226 -33.24 34.23 -24.11
C ALA A 226 -32.14 33.68 -23.17
N HIS A 227 -32.22 32.41 -22.77
CA HIS A 227 -31.30 31.84 -21.77
C HIS A 227 -29.97 31.37 -22.39
N ASP A 228 -29.97 30.99 -23.67
CA ASP A 228 -28.74 30.57 -24.37
C ASP A 228 -27.83 31.75 -24.71
N ALA A 229 -28.41 32.95 -24.95
CA ALA A 229 -27.62 34.16 -25.22
C ALA A 229 -26.84 34.64 -23.98
N GLU A 230 -27.42 34.49 -22.79
CA GLU A 230 -26.77 34.88 -21.53
C GLU A 230 -25.69 33.86 -21.10
N ALA A 231 -25.93 32.57 -21.37
CA ALA A 231 -24.95 31.51 -21.16
C ALA A 231 -23.71 31.65 -22.07
N LEU A 232 -23.91 31.97 -23.37
CA LEU A 232 -22.79 32.22 -24.29
C LEU A 232 -21.99 33.48 -23.92
N ARG A 233 -22.63 34.49 -23.32
CA ARG A 233 -21.95 35.72 -22.90
C ARG A 233 -21.07 35.49 -21.66
N ARG A 234 -21.54 34.72 -20.66
CA ARG A 234 -20.72 34.34 -19.49
C ARG A 234 -19.54 33.44 -19.87
N ALA A 235 -19.69 32.57 -20.87
CA ALA A 235 -18.60 31.72 -21.35
C ALA A 235 -17.48 32.54 -22.04
N ARG A 236 -17.79 33.67 -22.70
CA ARG A 236 -16.78 34.55 -23.29
C ARG A 236 -16.03 35.42 -22.27
N GLU A 237 -16.65 35.78 -21.15
CA GLU A 237 -15.98 36.58 -20.10
C GLU A 237 -14.93 35.77 -19.32
N THR A 238 -15.05 34.45 -19.24
CA THR A 238 -14.11 33.60 -18.49
C THR A 238 -12.80 33.30 -19.22
N MET A 239 -12.73 33.46 -20.55
CA MET A 239 -11.52 33.20 -21.34
C MET A 239 -10.59 34.42 -21.51
N THR A 240 -10.99 35.62 -21.05
CA THR A 240 -10.18 36.86 -21.26
C THR A 240 -9.42 37.33 -20.02
N ARG A 241 -9.60 36.67 -18.86
CA ARG A 241 -8.81 36.93 -17.65
C ARG A 241 -7.67 35.93 -17.51
N MET A 242 -6.69 35.99 -18.41
CA MET A 242 -5.36 35.45 -18.11
C MET A 242 -4.64 36.41 -17.16
N PRO A 243 -4.16 35.96 -15.99
CA PRO A 243 -3.31 36.78 -15.14
C PRO A 243 -2.00 37.07 -15.88
N LYS A 244 -1.78 38.36 -16.16
CA LYS A 244 -0.56 38.90 -16.76
C LYS A 244 0.58 38.71 -15.78
N ALA A 245 1.57 37.89 -16.17
CA ALA A 245 2.80 37.67 -15.42
C ALA A 245 3.48 39.02 -15.13
N THR A 246 3.56 39.37 -13.85
CA THR A 246 4.31 40.53 -13.38
C THR A 246 5.80 40.21 -13.47
N SER A 247 6.48 41.10 -14.17
CA SER A 247 7.91 41.20 -14.38
C SER A 247 8.73 41.02 -13.10
N ALA A 248 9.78 40.20 -13.20
CA ALA A 248 10.88 40.13 -12.25
C ALA A 248 11.57 41.49 -12.07
N PRO A 249 12.06 41.83 -10.85
CA PRO A 249 13.06 42.87 -10.68
C PRO A 249 14.47 42.29 -10.82
N ALA A 250 15.29 43.03 -11.55
CA ALA A 250 16.69 42.75 -11.81
C ALA A 250 17.62 43.44 -10.80
N MET A 251 18.77 42.80 -10.56
CA MET A 251 20.08 43.35 -10.15
C MET A 251 20.28 43.68 -8.63
N PRO A 252 21.51 43.53 -8.06
CA PRO A 252 22.79 43.90 -8.68
C PRO A 252 24.01 42.96 -8.55
N LYS A 253 24.95 43.26 -9.45
CA LYS A 253 26.34 42.81 -9.57
C LYS A 253 27.20 43.14 -8.33
N ALA A 254 28.07 42.21 -7.96
CA ALA A 254 29.40 42.46 -7.38
C ALA A 254 30.29 41.27 -7.81
N SER A 255 31.22 41.44 -8.75
CA SER A 255 32.58 42.00 -8.63
C SER A 255 33.62 40.88 -8.67
N THR A 256 34.44 40.95 -9.71
CA THR A 256 35.49 40.04 -10.15
C THR A 256 36.74 40.08 -9.25
N LYS A 257 37.25 38.91 -8.85
CA LYS A 257 38.67 38.57 -8.58
C LYS A 257 38.70 37.06 -8.29
N GLY A 258 39.13 36.15 -9.17
CA GLY A 258 40.43 36.07 -9.82
C GLY A 258 41.33 35.14 -9.00
N GLY A 259 41.50 33.88 -9.40
CA GLY A 259 42.47 32.99 -8.73
C GLY A 259 42.29 31.48 -8.96
N LYS A 260 42.97 31.00 -10.00
CA LYS A 260 43.31 29.62 -10.41
C LYS A 260 43.34 28.47 -9.37
N GLN A 261 43.09 27.30 -9.95
CA GLN A 261 43.53 25.93 -9.64
C GLN A 261 42.51 24.97 -9.00
N VAL A 262 42.05 24.08 -9.88
CA VAL A 262 41.49 22.76 -9.61
C VAL A 262 42.60 21.91 -8.97
N GLU A 263 42.47 21.61 -7.69
CA GLU A 263 43.22 20.56 -7.02
C GLU A 263 42.24 19.71 -6.19
N PHE A 264 42.00 18.50 -6.67
CA PHE A 264 41.13 17.50 -6.07
C PHE A 264 41.86 16.89 -4.87
N LYS A 265 41.59 17.37 -3.65
CA LYS A 265 42.17 16.83 -2.42
C LYS A 265 41.32 15.68 -1.89
N VAL A 266 41.78 14.46 -2.19
CA VAL A 266 41.36 13.23 -1.51
C VAL A 266 41.91 13.26 -0.08
N PRO A 267 41.09 13.15 0.98
CA PRO A 267 41.58 13.02 2.34
C PRO A 267 42.41 11.74 2.53
N ASN A 268 43.61 11.86 3.08
CA ASN A 268 44.50 10.74 3.36
C ASN A 268 43.87 9.76 4.37
N LEU A 269 43.76 8.51 3.97
CA LEU A 269 43.36 7.40 4.84
C LEU A 269 44.50 7.05 5.83
N PRO A 270 44.20 6.81 7.12
CA PRO A 270 45.21 6.38 8.08
C PRO A 270 45.69 4.94 7.80
N SER A 271 47.00 4.79 7.62
CA SER A 271 47.72 3.53 7.53
C SER A 271 47.96 2.96 8.93
N HIS A 272 47.14 1.99 9.36
CA HIS A 272 47.40 1.27 10.60
C HIS A 272 48.39 0.12 10.37
N THR A 273 49.67 0.40 10.65
CA THR A 273 50.66 -0.60 11.02
C THR A 273 50.31 -1.15 12.42
N LYS A 274 50.07 -2.46 12.53
CA LYS A 274 50.04 -3.14 13.84
C LYS A 274 51.29 -3.98 14.01
N ALA A 275 52.15 -3.49 14.90
CA ALA A 275 53.24 -4.25 15.48
C ALA A 275 52.68 -5.42 16.29
N ARG A 276 53.35 -6.56 16.12
CA ARG A 276 53.11 -7.86 16.72
C ARG A 276 54.03 -7.97 17.94
N GLN A 277 53.49 -8.29 19.11
CA GLN A 277 54.27 -8.98 20.13
C GLN A 277 53.49 -10.14 20.74
N PRO A 278 54.17 -11.25 21.08
CA PRO A 278 53.57 -12.49 21.53
C PRO A 278 53.51 -12.56 23.06
N SER A 279 52.48 -13.21 23.60
CA SER A 279 52.56 -13.81 24.92
C SER A 279 52.12 -15.27 24.82
N GLU A 280 53.02 -16.10 25.33
CA GLU A 280 52.99 -17.56 25.34
C GLU A 280 52.05 -18.11 26.41
N GLY A 281 51.54 -19.32 26.16
CA GLY A 281 51.46 -20.35 27.19
C GLY A 281 50.13 -20.53 27.90
N ARG A 282 49.24 -21.38 27.35
CA ARG A 282 48.69 -22.51 28.12
C ARG A 282 48.05 -23.58 27.23
N GLU A 283 48.48 -24.81 27.44
CA GLU A 283 48.07 -26.01 26.72
C GLU A 283 46.72 -26.58 27.21
N ALA A 284 45.97 -27.07 26.21
CA ALA A 284 45.15 -28.28 26.13
C ALA A 284 44.25 -28.75 27.30
N SER A 285 42.95 -28.81 26.99
CA SER A 285 42.09 -29.95 27.33
C SER A 285 40.84 -29.92 26.43
N GLU A 286 40.73 -30.89 25.53
CA GLU A 286 39.62 -31.09 24.60
C GLU A 286 38.37 -31.66 25.31
N SER A 287 37.23 -31.01 25.12
CA SER A 287 35.90 -31.64 25.17
C SER A 287 34.91 -30.81 24.32
N PRO A 288 33.96 -31.42 23.60
CA PRO A 288 33.00 -30.71 22.76
C PRO A 288 31.82 -30.27 23.63
N VAL A 289 32.02 -29.19 24.39
CA VAL A 289 30.94 -28.50 25.11
C VAL A 289 30.55 -27.25 24.35
N ASP A 290 29.24 -27.12 24.14
CA ASP A 290 28.50 -26.01 23.55
C ASP A 290 29.12 -24.62 23.83
N ALA A 291 29.96 -24.16 22.92
CA ALA A 291 30.61 -22.84 22.97
C ALA A 291 29.70 -21.71 22.43
N PHE A 292 28.37 -21.89 22.48
CA PHE A 292 27.39 -20.99 21.85
C PHE A 292 26.48 -20.23 22.82
N SER A 293 26.61 -20.41 24.13
CA SER A 293 25.71 -19.78 25.12
C SER A 293 26.26 -18.54 25.85
N SER A 294 27.49 -18.10 25.58
CA SER A 294 28.16 -17.09 26.42
C SER A 294 28.32 -15.70 25.80
N ALA A 295 27.34 -15.24 25.00
CA ALA A 295 27.28 -13.85 24.54
C ALA A 295 25.87 -13.26 24.72
N VAL A 296 25.24 -13.51 25.86
CA VAL A 296 24.19 -12.62 26.37
C VAL A 296 24.90 -11.60 27.26
N LEU A 297 25.58 -10.63 26.63
CA LEU A 297 26.03 -9.44 27.33
C LEU A 297 24.77 -8.65 27.70
N THR A 298 24.33 -8.81 28.95
CA THR A 298 23.32 -7.95 29.58
C THR A 298 23.74 -6.49 29.39
N GLY A 299 22.82 -5.67 28.86
CA GLY A 299 23.09 -4.38 28.20
C GLY A 299 23.78 -3.26 28.98
N GLY A 300 24.33 -3.52 30.17
CA GLY A 300 25.13 -2.57 30.94
C GLY A 300 26.57 -2.41 30.42
N GLU A 301 27.28 -3.50 30.10
CA GLU A 301 28.70 -3.44 29.74
C GLU A 301 28.97 -3.01 28.29
N PHE A 302 27.96 -3.04 27.41
CA PHE A 302 28.15 -2.69 26.01
C PHE A 302 28.26 -1.17 25.78
N ALA A 303 27.80 -0.36 26.73
CA ALA A 303 27.79 1.10 26.63
C ALA A 303 29.20 1.70 26.78
N ASP A 304 30.05 1.10 27.60
CA ASP A 304 31.38 1.64 27.97
C ASP A 304 32.51 1.24 27.01
N LEU A 305 32.24 0.35 26.06
CA LEU A 305 33.25 -0.06 25.06
C LEU A 305 33.59 1.08 24.10
N SER A 306 34.87 1.15 23.71
CA SER A 306 35.33 2.07 22.67
C SER A 306 34.66 1.76 21.32
N GLY A 307 34.61 2.74 20.41
CA GLY A 307 33.98 2.57 19.09
C GLY A 307 34.54 1.38 18.30
N ASP A 308 35.86 1.20 18.32
CA ASP A 308 36.54 0.11 17.62
C ASP A 308 36.21 -1.27 18.22
N GLU A 309 36.06 -1.35 19.55
CA GLU A 309 35.68 -2.57 20.25
C GLU A 309 34.22 -2.94 20.01
N LYS A 310 33.33 -1.95 19.96
CA LYS A 310 31.93 -2.12 19.57
C LYS A 310 31.84 -2.67 18.16
N GLU A 311 32.60 -2.12 17.22
CA GLU A 311 32.59 -2.60 15.84
C GLU A 311 33.09 -4.04 15.72
N LYS A 312 34.18 -4.40 16.41
CA LYS A 312 34.72 -5.77 16.42
C LYS A 312 33.73 -6.75 17.04
N THR A 313 33.05 -6.35 18.11
CA THR A 313 32.05 -7.18 18.79
C THR A 313 30.84 -7.38 17.88
N ASN A 314 30.31 -6.31 17.27
CA ASN A 314 29.22 -6.38 16.30
C ASN A 314 29.57 -7.30 15.12
N LYS A 315 30.78 -7.18 14.55
CA LYS A 315 31.24 -8.08 13.48
C LYS A 315 31.20 -9.54 13.90
N THR A 316 31.58 -9.85 15.14
CA THR A 316 31.56 -11.22 15.65
C THR A 316 30.14 -11.74 15.84
N VAL A 317 29.25 -10.92 16.41
CA VAL A 317 27.82 -11.23 16.57
C VAL A 317 27.16 -11.49 15.22
N VAL A 318 27.40 -10.64 14.22
CA VAL A 318 26.87 -10.83 12.87
C VAL A 318 27.37 -12.13 12.26
N LYS A 319 28.68 -12.44 12.34
CA LYS A 319 29.22 -13.72 11.85
C LYS A 319 28.55 -14.92 12.52
N GLN A 320 28.37 -14.88 13.83
CA GLN A 320 27.71 -15.94 14.59
C GLN A 320 26.24 -16.12 14.17
N ALA A 321 25.51 -15.02 14.01
CA ALA A 321 24.13 -15.04 13.55
C ALA A 321 23.99 -15.66 12.15
N VAL A 322 24.91 -15.33 11.22
CA VAL A 322 24.92 -15.93 9.88
C VAL A 322 25.21 -17.42 9.93
N VAL A 323 26.20 -17.87 10.71
CA VAL A 323 26.50 -19.31 10.87
C VAL A 323 25.29 -20.06 11.43
N ARG A 324 24.63 -19.50 12.44
CA ARG A 324 23.42 -20.10 13.04
C ARG A 324 22.30 -20.22 12.01
N CYS A 325 22.02 -19.14 11.29
CA CYS A 325 20.99 -19.12 10.24
C CYS A 325 21.26 -20.17 9.14
N LEU A 326 22.51 -20.33 8.71
CA LEU A 326 22.88 -21.37 7.74
C LEU A 326 22.74 -22.79 8.30
N SER A 327 23.09 -22.98 9.57
CA SER A 327 22.92 -24.26 10.27
C SER A 327 21.45 -24.67 10.38
N ASP A 328 20.54 -23.71 10.63
CA ASP A 328 19.10 -23.96 10.70
C ASP A 328 18.53 -24.45 9.34
N HIS A 329 19.23 -24.17 8.24
CA HIS A 329 18.90 -24.63 6.89
C HIS A 329 19.77 -25.81 6.42
N SER A 330 20.42 -26.52 7.35
CA SER A 330 21.30 -27.67 7.06
C SER A 330 22.53 -27.35 6.20
N ILE A 331 22.89 -26.07 6.03
CA ILE A 331 24.12 -25.64 5.33
C ILE A 331 25.25 -25.53 6.35
N THR A 332 25.93 -26.66 6.59
CA THR A 332 27.07 -26.72 7.51
C THR A 332 28.37 -26.21 6.87
N LYS A 333 29.43 -25.99 7.66
CA LYS A 333 30.74 -25.57 7.17
C LYS A 333 31.39 -26.52 6.15
N GLN A 334 30.94 -27.77 6.09
CA GLN A 334 31.42 -28.78 5.15
C GLN A 334 30.74 -28.69 3.78
N HIS A 335 29.66 -27.91 3.65
CA HIS A 335 28.94 -27.74 2.40
C HIS A 335 29.80 -26.96 1.39
N PRO A 336 29.88 -27.38 0.11
CA PRO A 336 30.74 -26.73 -0.88
C PRO A 336 30.39 -25.26 -1.11
N GLU A 337 29.11 -24.90 -0.97
CA GLU A 337 28.64 -23.52 -1.14
C GLU A 337 28.65 -22.69 0.15
N PHE A 338 29.05 -23.27 1.29
CA PHE A 338 28.97 -22.59 2.59
C PHE A 338 29.71 -21.25 2.56
N HIS A 339 30.90 -21.22 1.95
CA HIS A 339 31.72 -20.01 1.91
C HIS A 339 31.04 -18.88 1.14
N ASP A 340 30.48 -19.20 -0.03
CA ASP A 340 29.88 -18.20 -0.92
C ASP A 340 28.61 -17.63 -0.28
N VAL A 341 27.71 -18.50 0.19
CA VAL A 341 26.46 -18.09 0.84
C VAL A 341 26.73 -17.30 2.11
N PHE A 342 27.70 -17.74 2.93
CA PHE A 342 28.12 -17.01 4.13
C PHE A 342 28.62 -15.60 3.79
N GLN A 343 29.47 -15.45 2.78
CA GLN A 343 30.02 -14.15 2.37
C GLN A 343 28.93 -13.21 1.84
N TYR A 344 27.99 -13.70 1.04
CA TYR A 344 26.89 -12.89 0.51
C TYR A 344 26.00 -12.35 1.64
N ILE A 345 25.56 -13.22 2.56
CA ILE A 345 24.70 -12.83 3.68
C ILE A 345 25.45 -11.88 4.63
N TYR A 346 26.70 -12.20 4.95
CA TYR A 346 27.53 -11.37 5.84
C TYR A 346 27.73 -9.96 5.27
N ARG A 347 28.13 -9.85 3.99
CA ARG A 347 28.32 -8.54 3.34
C ARG A 347 27.01 -7.76 3.22
N GLY A 348 25.92 -8.41 2.86
CA GLY A 348 24.60 -7.78 2.79
C GLY A 348 24.13 -7.24 4.15
N THR A 349 24.37 -8.00 5.21
CA THR A 349 24.04 -7.57 6.58
C THR A 349 24.93 -6.42 7.04
N CYS A 350 26.23 -6.48 6.76
CA CYS A 350 27.13 -5.36 7.03
C CYS A 350 26.69 -4.09 6.28
N PHE A 351 26.29 -4.20 5.01
CA PHE A 351 25.80 -3.07 4.22
C PHE A 351 24.53 -2.45 4.83
N ALA A 352 23.56 -3.27 5.24
CA ALA A 352 22.33 -2.79 5.86
C ALA A 352 22.52 -2.10 7.22
N LEU A 353 23.60 -2.45 7.95
CA LEU A 353 23.92 -1.90 9.26
C LEU A 353 24.81 -0.65 9.21
N VAL A 354 25.38 -0.31 8.05
CA VAL A 354 26.05 0.99 7.86
C VAL A 354 24.97 2.06 7.87
N ARG A 355 24.88 2.83 8.97
CA ARG A 355 24.01 4.01 9.07
C ARG A 355 24.31 4.95 7.90
N VAL A 356 23.28 5.29 7.13
CA VAL A 356 23.24 6.47 6.26
C VAL A 356 23.06 7.72 7.12
#